data_AF-A0A957MA40-F1
#
_entry.id   AF-A0A957MA40-F1
#
_cell.length_a   1.000
_cell.length_b   1.000
_cell.length_c   1.000
_cell.angle_alpha   90.00
_cell.angle_beta   90.00
_cell.angle_gamma   90.00
#
_symmetry.space_group_name_H-M   'P 1'
#
loop_
_entity.id
_entity.type
_entity.pdbx_description
1 polymer ?
#
loop_
_entity_poly.entity_id
_entity_poly.type
_entity_poly.pdbx_seq_one_letter_code
_entity_poly.pdbx_strand_id
1 'polypeptide(L)' 'MSLYVETTLEQRIQQVLDEYRPTLYMDGGDVEVLRVDEKGVAHLKMLGACI' A
#
# COMPACT_ATOMS: atom_id res chain seq x y z
N MET A 1 -21.48 15.09 9.80
CA MET A 1 -20.07 15.32 10.16
C MET A 1 -19.24 14.88 8.97
N SER A 2 -18.87 15.81 8.09
CA SER A 2 -18.10 15.49 6.88
C SER A 2 -16.64 15.36 7.29
N LEU A 3 -16.18 14.14 7.60
CA LEU A 3 -14.77 13.84 7.75
C LEU A 3 -14.20 13.46 6.38
N TYR A 4 -14.15 14.43 5.47
CA TYR A 4 -13.19 14.34 4.37
C TYR A 4 -11.85 14.80 4.94
N VAL A 5 -11.13 13.86 5.53
CA VAL A 5 -9.68 13.98 5.62
C VAL A 5 -9.23 14.12 4.17
N GLU A 6 -8.52 15.19 3.84
CA GLU A 6 -7.80 15.32 2.57
C GLU A 6 -6.67 14.26 2.57
N THR A 7 -7.06 12.99 2.41
CA THR A 7 -6.15 11.87 2.43
C THR A 7 -5.40 11.93 1.11
N THR A 8 -4.11 12.27 1.18
CA THR A 8 -3.24 12.27 -0.01
C THR A 8 -3.31 10.90 -0.69
N LEU A 9 -3.04 10.85 -2.00
CA LEU A 9 -3.08 9.59 -2.75
C LEU A 9 -2.23 8.50 -2.06
N GLU A 10 -1.08 8.89 -1.52
CA GLU A 10 -0.18 8.04 -0.73
C GLU A 10 -0.87 7.47 0.52
N GLN A 11 -1.55 8.30 1.30
CA GLN A 11 -2.27 7.82 2.48
C GLN A 11 -3.42 6.87 2.10
N ARG A 12 -4.12 7.13 0.98
CA ARG A 12 -5.18 6.22 0.49
C ARG A 12 -4.59 4.87 0.08
N ILE A 13 -3.47 4.89 -0.62
CA ILE A 13 -2.73 3.68 -1.00
C ILE A 13 -2.28 2.92 0.25
N GLN A 14 -1.75 3.62 1.25
CA GLN A 14 -1.29 3.02 2.49
C GLN A 14 -2.44 2.35 3.27
N GLN A 15 -3.61 2.98 3.35
CA GLN A 15 -4.78 2.37 3.99
C GLN A 15 -5.23 1.08 3.29
N VAL A 16 -5.35 1.11 1.96
CA VAL A 16 -5.75 -0.08 1.20
C VAL A 16 -4.71 -1.19 1.32
N LEU A 17 -3.43 -0.85 1.31
CA LEU A 17 -2.35 -1.81 1.51
C LEU A 17 -2.36 -2.40 2.92
N ASP A 18 -2.66 -1.61 3.95
CA ASP A 18 -2.78 -2.10 5.33
C ASP A 18 -3.91 -3.13 5.48
N GLU A 19 -5.05 -2.91 4.80
CA GLU A 19 -6.14 -3.89 4.75
C GLU A 19 -5.75 -5.16 3.98
N TYR A 20 -4.83 -5.06 3.01
CA TYR A 20 -4.37 -6.19 2.19
C TYR A 20 -3.16 -6.95 2.74
N ARG A 21 -2.40 -6.36 3.68
CA ARG A 21 -1.30 -6.98 4.43
C ARG A 21 -1.58 -8.43 4.84
N PRO A 22 -2.72 -8.78 5.50
CA PRO A 22 -2.99 -10.16 5.91
C PRO A 22 -2.99 -11.14 4.73
N THR A 23 -3.54 -10.75 3.59
CA THR A 23 -3.55 -11.59 2.37
C THR A 23 -2.14 -11.76 1.83
N LEU A 24 -1.38 -10.66 1.73
CA LEU A 24 0.02 -10.70 1.29
C LEU A 24 0.86 -11.63 2.17
N TYR A 25 0.68 -11.57 3.50
CA TYR A 25 1.33 -12.46 4.45
C TYR A 25 0.93 -13.93 4.25
N MET A 26 -0.34 -14.21 3.95
CA MET A 26 -0.81 -15.57 3.63
C MET A 26 -0.16 -16.12 2.35
N ASP A 27 0.07 -15.26 1.35
CA ASP A 27 0.81 -15.57 0.13
C ASP A 27 2.34 -15.66 0.35
N GLY A 28 2.82 -15.49 1.59
CA GLY A 28 4.25 -15.58 1.94
C GLY A 28 5.06 -14.34 1.57
N GLY A 29 4.40 -13.20 1.41
CA GLY A 29 5.00 -11.93 1.03
C GLY A 29 4.55 -10.75 1.89
N ASP A 30 5.15 -9.60 1.67
CA ASP A 30 4.67 -8.30 2.12
C ASP A 30 5.06 -7.26 1.06
N VAL A 31 4.52 -6.05 1.14
CA VAL A 31 4.88 -4.94 0.25
C VAL A 31 5.13 -3.65 1.02
N GLU A 32 6.17 -2.96 0.60
CA GLU A 32 6.52 -1.63 1.09
C GLU A 32 6.34 -0.60 -0.02
N VAL A 33 5.67 0.52 0.29
CA VAL A 33 5.50 1.63 -0.64
C VAL A 33 6.79 2.44 -0.70
N LEU A 34 7.42 2.52 -1.86
CA LEU A 34 8.64 3.32 -2.07
C LEU A 34 8.31 4.76 -2.41
N ARG A 35 7.40 4.96 -3.38
CA ARG A 35 6.99 6.28 -3.88
C ARG A 35 5.72 6.17 -4.72
N VAL A 36 5.03 7.29 -4.88
CA VAL A 36 3.95 7.45 -5.84
C VAL A 36 4.33 8.56 -6.82
N ASP A 37 4.30 8.25 -8.11
CA ASP A 37 4.63 9.22 -9.15
C ASP A 37 3.49 10.21 -9.39
N GLU A 38 3.82 11.35 -9.97
CA GLU A 38 2.86 12.42 -10.34
C GLU A 38 1.74 11.95 -11.30
N LYS A 39 1.93 10.79 -11.94
CA LYS A 39 0.93 10.11 -12.78
C LYS A 39 0.01 9.17 -12.00
N GLY A 40 0.16 9.08 -10.68
CA GLY A 40 -0.62 8.19 -9.80
C GLY A 40 -0.15 6.73 -9.79
N VAL A 41 1.08 6.44 -10.22
CA VAL A 41 1.65 5.09 -10.21
C VAL A 41 2.40 4.86 -8.90
N ALA A 42 1.99 3.84 -8.13
CA ALA A 42 2.66 3.46 -6.90
C ALA A 42 3.79 2.45 -7.18
N HIS A 43 5.00 2.82 -6.81
CA HIS A 43 6.15 1.92 -6.84
C HIS A 43 6.25 1.21 -5.50
N LEU A 44 6.09 -0.11 -5.55
CA LEU A 44 6.15 -0.98 -4.39
C LEU A 44 7.38 -1.88 -4.45
N LYS A 45 7.94 -2.21 -3.28
CA LYS A 45 8.94 -3.24 -3.11
C LYS A 45 8.30 -4.45 -2.46
N MET A 46 8.38 -5.60 -3.13
CA MET A 46 7.98 -6.88 -2.53
C MET A 46 9.01 -7.27 -1.47
N LEU A 47 8.56 -7.45 -0.23
CA LEU A 47 9.36 -7.84 0.93
C LEU A 47 9.33 -9.36 1.21
N GLY A 48 8.72 -10.17 0.34
CA GLY A 48 8.78 -11.62 0.45
C GLY A 48 8.51 -12.34 -0.85
N ALA A 49 9.26 -13.43 -1.03
CA ALA A 49 9.05 -14.50 -2.00
C ALA A 49 10.15 -15.58 -1.78
N CYS A 50 10.31 -16.09 -0.55
CA CYS A 50 11.23 -17.21 -0.34
C CYS A 50 10.78 -18.11 0.81
N ILE A 51 10.06 -19.16 0.46
CA ILE A 51 10.23 -20.47 1.10
C ILE A 51 10.83 -21.42 0.06
#